data_AF-A0AAW2T9P2-F1
#
_entry.id   AF-A0AAW2T9P2-F1
#
_cell.length_a   1.000
_cell.length_b   1.000
_cell.length_c   1.000
_cell.angle_alpha   90.00
_cell.angle_beta   90.00
_cell.angle_gamma   90.00
#
_symmetry.space_group_name_H-M   'P 1'
#
loop_
_entity.id
_entity.type
_entity.pdbx_description
1 polymer ?
#
loop_
_entity_poly.entity_id
_entity_poly.type
_entity_poly.pdbx_seq_one_letter_code
_entity_poly.pdbx_strand_id
1 'polypeptide(L)'
;MISVIAHEIAELATNPLVNAWYAGQDPVFPVEIADLCEGIYGTGGGGSYTGQMLNDKDGATYNMYGIRRRFLVQWVWNHLVNYCTGPNSLDQ
;
A
#
# COMPACT_ATOMS: atom_id res chain seq x y z
N MET A 1 -8.55 -2.27 -10.02
CA MET A 1 -9.53 -1.27 -9.55
C MET A 1 -9.95 -1.44 -8.10
N ILE A 2 -10.10 -2.66 -7.54
CA ILE A 2 -10.48 -2.80 -6.11
C ILE A 2 -9.45 -2.16 -5.16
N SER A 3 -8.14 -2.30 -5.44
CA SER A 3 -7.10 -1.64 -4.64
C SER A 3 -7.18 -0.11 -4.69
N VAL A 4 -7.47 0.45 -5.87
CA VAL A 4 -7.66 1.90 -6.04
C VAL A 4 -8.86 2.37 -5.22
N ILE A 5 -9.99 1.67 -5.27
CA ILE A 5 -11.15 2.02 -4.44
C ILE A 5 -10.80 1.97 -2.94
N ALA A 6 -10.03 0.96 -2.51
CA ALA A 6 -9.60 0.86 -1.12
C ALA A 6 -8.63 1.99 -0.73
N HIS A 7 -7.74 2.40 -1.64
CA HIS A 7 -6.87 3.56 -1.48
C HIS A 7 -7.70 4.84 -1.30
N GLU A 8 -8.63 5.14 -2.21
CA GLU A 8 -9.51 6.33 -2.11
C GLU A 8 -10.35 6.33 -0.82
N ILE A 9 -10.84 5.16 -0.38
CA ILE A 9 -11.59 5.03 0.88
C ILE A 9 -10.67 5.28 2.08
N ALA A 10 -9.43 4.79 2.05
CA ALA A 10 -8.45 5.07 3.10
C ALA A 10 -8.20 6.57 3.18
N GLU A 11 -7.99 7.25 2.05
CA GLU A 11 -7.83 8.71 2.00
C GLU A 11 -9.04 9.45 2.57
N LEU A 12 -10.25 9.10 2.12
CA LEU A 12 -11.49 9.69 2.63
C LEU A 12 -11.68 9.47 4.13
N ALA A 13 -11.35 8.28 4.63
CA ALA A 13 -11.53 7.93 6.04
C ALA A 13 -10.52 8.64 6.96
N THR A 14 -9.31 8.90 6.46
CA THR A 14 -8.27 9.61 7.23
C THR A 14 -8.24 11.12 7.02
N ASN A 15 -8.91 11.62 5.97
CA ASN A 15 -9.02 13.05 5.67
C ASN A 15 -10.47 13.50 5.35
N PRO A 16 -11.46 13.25 6.24
CA PRO A 16 -12.87 13.56 5.96
C PRO A 16 -13.17 15.08 5.91
N LEU A 17 -12.23 15.93 6.33
CA LEU A 17 -12.42 17.39 6.46
C LEU A 17 -11.54 18.20 5.49
N VAL A 18 -10.73 17.55 4.64
CA VAL A 18 -9.86 18.19 3.63
C VAL A 18 -8.98 19.30 4.23
N ASN A 19 -8.56 19.15 5.48
CA ASN A 19 -7.70 20.10 6.19
C ASN A 19 -6.29 19.55 6.47
N ALA A 20 -5.94 18.53 5.68
CA ALA A 20 -4.68 17.81 5.60
C ALA A 20 -4.36 16.92 6.82
N TRP A 21 -4.19 15.63 6.55
CA TRP A 21 -3.35 14.78 7.39
C TRP A 21 -2.09 14.43 6.61
N TYR A 22 -1.01 14.66 7.31
CA TYR A 22 0.35 14.64 6.84
C TYR A 22 0.91 13.27 7.20
N ALA A 23 1.96 12.82 6.52
CA ALA A 23 2.73 11.64 6.94
C ALA A 23 3.52 11.93 8.25
N GLY A 24 2.84 12.41 9.29
CA GLY A 24 3.42 12.96 10.50
C GLY A 24 2.56 14.06 11.14
N GLN A 25 3.06 14.65 12.22
CA GLN A 25 2.43 15.77 12.92
C GLN A 25 2.72 17.12 12.26
N ASP A 26 3.55 17.15 11.21
CA ASP A 26 4.04 18.37 10.58
C ASP A 26 3.12 18.80 9.43
N PRO A 27 2.41 19.94 9.57
CA PRO A 27 1.49 20.44 8.56
C PRO A 27 2.14 21.00 7.29
N VAL A 28 3.44 20.76 7.05
CA VAL A 28 4.15 21.13 5.82
C VAL A 28 4.40 19.93 4.88
N PHE A 29 4.10 18.70 5.31
CA PHE A 29 4.20 17.45 4.52
C PHE A 29 2.85 16.82 4.13
N PRO A 30 2.02 17.46 3.29
CA PRO A 30 0.59 17.13 3.09
C PRO A 30 0.40 15.86 2.25
N VAL A 31 1.04 14.77 2.68
CA VAL A 31 0.99 13.48 2.01
C VAL A 31 -0.19 12.72 2.58
N GLU A 32 -1.12 12.46 1.69
CA GLU A 32 -2.29 11.62 1.84
C GLU A 32 -1.86 10.19 2.28
N ILE A 33 -2.61 9.54 3.17
CA ILE A 33 -2.07 8.42 3.96
C ILE A 33 -1.87 7.16 3.09
N ALA A 34 -2.74 6.96 2.11
CA ALA A 34 -2.70 5.86 1.17
C ALA A 34 -1.70 6.14 0.03
N ASP A 35 -1.37 7.40 -0.25
CA ASP A 35 -0.22 7.78 -1.11
C ASP A 35 1.11 7.28 -0.55
N LEU A 36 1.25 7.15 0.78
CA LEU A 36 2.43 6.51 1.37
C LEU A 36 2.58 5.03 0.98
N CYS A 37 1.50 4.39 0.55
CA CYS A 37 1.52 3.02 0.07
C CYS A 37 1.81 2.92 -1.43
N GLU A 38 1.95 4.05 -2.14
CA GLU A 38 2.37 4.02 -3.53
C GLU A 38 3.77 3.39 -3.66
N GLY A 39 3.88 2.40 -4.55
CA GLY A 39 5.13 1.66 -4.73
C GLY A 39 5.37 0.54 -3.71
N ILE A 40 4.51 0.35 -2.70
CA ILE A 40 4.64 -0.71 -1.70
C ILE A 40 3.77 -1.92 -2.10
N TYR A 41 4.44 -3.05 -2.33
CA TYR A 41 3.79 -4.29 -2.77
C TYR A 41 4.19 -5.52 -1.94
N GLY A 42 5.05 -5.36 -0.93
CA GLY A 42 5.49 -6.43 -0.04
C GLY A 42 6.09 -5.89 1.26
N THR A 43 6.29 -6.79 2.23
CA THR A 43 6.86 -6.43 3.54
C THR A 43 8.21 -5.71 3.38
N GLY A 44 8.38 -4.63 4.14
CA GLY A 44 9.57 -3.78 4.12
C GLY A 44 9.68 -2.82 2.93
N GLY A 45 8.64 -2.67 2.10
CA GLY A 45 8.63 -1.72 0.99
C GLY A 45 8.63 -0.23 1.40
N GLY A 46 8.98 0.64 0.46
CA GLY A 46 9.11 2.08 0.67
C GLY A 46 10.50 2.59 0.32
N GLY A 47 10.65 3.90 0.14
CA GLY A 47 11.95 4.51 -0.21
C GLY A 47 12.55 3.94 -1.51
N SER A 48 11.72 3.75 -2.54
CA SER A 48 12.06 3.13 -3.84
C SER A 48 12.31 1.62 -3.81
N TYR A 49 12.18 0.95 -2.66
CA TYR A 49 12.16 -0.51 -2.59
C TYR A 49 10.73 -1.03 -2.65
N THR A 50 10.42 -1.90 -3.61
CA THR A 50 9.06 -2.46 -3.82
C THR A 50 8.56 -3.30 -2.65
N GLY A 51 9.48 -3.80 -1.81
CA GLY A 51 9.19 -4.78 -0.76
C GLY A 51 9.52 -6.21 -1.18
N GLN A 52 9.28 -7.15 -0.26
CA GLN A 52 9.51 -8.58 -0.51
C GLN A 52 8.43 -9.17 -1.44
N MET A 53 8.84 -9.57 -2.64
CA MET A 53 7.95 -10.04 -3.71
C MET A 53 8.13 -11.54 -4.00
N LEU A 54 7.09 -12.15 -4.57
CA LEU A 54 7.18 -13.49 -5.15
C LEU A 54 7.77 -13.38 -6.55
N ASN A 55 8.58 -14.37 -6.93
CA ASN A 55 9.19 -14.46 -8.25
C ASN A 55 8.50 -15.54 -9.09
N ASP A 56 8.34 -15.26 -10.37
CA ASP A 56 7.88 -16.20 -11.38
C ASP A 56 9.07 -16.77 -12.16
N LYS A 57 8.86 -17.91 -12.84
CA LYS A 57 9.92 -18.63 -13.57
C LYS A 57 10.47 -17.86 -14.76
N ASP A 58 9.67 -16.95 -15.30
CA ASP A 58 10.03 -16.06 -16.43
C ASP A 58 10.65 -14.74 -15.98
N GLY A 59 10.89 -14.56 -14.66
CA GLY A 59 11.50 -13.36 -14.10
C GLY A 59 10.51 -12.24 -13.74
N ALA A 60 9.21 -12.45 -13.95
CA ALA A 60 8.19 -11.53 -13.44
C ALA A 60 8.07 -11.60 -11.92
N THR A 61 7.61 -10.51 -11.30
CA THR A 61 7.33 -10.46 -9.85
C THR A 61 5.85 -10.18 -9.58
N TYR A 62 5.35 -10.69 -8.46
CA TYR A 62 3.94 -10.56 -8.07
C TYR A 62 3.81 -10.70 -6.54
N ASN A 63 2.64 -10.34 -6.01
CA ASN A 63 2.37 -10.45 -4.57
C ASN A 63 1.07 -11.19 -4.24
N MET A 64 0.30 -11.59 -5.24
CA MET A 64 -0.96 -12.29 -5.04
C MET A 64 -1.18 -13.36 -6.11
N TYR A 65 -1.61 -14.54 -5.68
CA TYR A 65 -2.17 -15.57 -6.55
C TYR A 65 -3.67 -15.34 -6.71
N GLY A 66 -4.13 -15.22 -7.95
CA GLY A 66 -5.54 -15.40 -8.29
C GLY A 66 -5.82 -16.80 -8.82
N ILE A 67 -7.06 -17.04 -9.27
CA ILE A 67 -7.52 -18.37 -9.69
C ILE A 67 -6.73 -18.93 -10.89
N ARG A 68 -6.34 -18.06 -11.84
CA ARG A 68 -5.60 -18.46 -13.06
C ARG A 68 -4.50 -17.47 -13.46
N ARG A 69 -4.27 -16.45 -12.65
CA ARG A 69 -3.38 -15.33 -12.93
C ARG A 69 -2.67 -14.93 -11.66
N ARG A 70 -1.48 -14.36 -11.83
CA ARG A 70 -0.74 -13.69 -10.77
C ARG A 70 -1.00 -12.19 -10.88
N PHE A 71 -1.07 -11.52 -9.76
CA PHE A 71 -1.35 -10.10 -9.69
C PHE A 71 -0.28 -9.38 -8.88
N LEU A 72 0.01 -8.17 -9.32
CA LEU A 72 0.73 -7.17 -8.57
C LEU A 72 -0.31 -6.14 -8.11
N VAL A 73 -0.56 -6.08 -6.82
CA VAL A 73 -1.60 -5.22 -6.24
C VAL A 73 -0.95 -4.32 -5.19
N GLN A 74 -1.12 -3.00 -5.35
CA GLN A 74 -0.66 -2.02 -4.36
C GLN A 74 -1.24 -2.36 -2.99
N TRP A 75 -0.40 -2.31 -1.95
CA TRP A 75 -0.85 -2.46 -0.58
C TRP A 75 -1.66 -1.24 -0.13
N VAL A 76 -2.49 -1.40 0.90
CA VAL A 76 -3.37 -0.33 1.40
C VAL A 76 -3.01 -0.03 2.84
N TRP A 77 -3.19 1.21 3.27
CA TRP A 77 -2.95 1.63 4.64
C TRP A 77 -3.74 0.79 5.64
N ASN A 78 -3.06 0.31 6.68
CA ASN A 78 -3.66 -0.40 7.80
C ASN A 78 -3.32 0.31 9.12
N HIS A 79 -4.34 0.90 9.74
CA HIS A 79 -4.18 1.65 10.98
C HIS A 79 -3.80 0.79 12.20
N LEU A 80 -3.98 -0.54 12.15
CA LEU A 80 -3.65 -1.42 13.27
C LEU A 80 -2.14 -1.62 13.37
N VAL A 81 -1.46 -1.74 12.24
CA VAL A 81 0.00 -1.89 12.16
C VAL A 81 0.72 -0.57 11.85
N ASN A 82 -0.03 0.52 11.62
CA ASN A 82 0.49 1.83 11.20
C ASN A 82 1.43 1.74 9.99
N TYR A 83 1.05 0.90 9.04
CA TYR A 83 1.84 0.63 7.84
C TYR A 83 0.94 0.09 6.73
N CYS A 84 1.45 0.06 5.50
CA CYS A 84 0.75 -0.54 4.38
C CYS A 84 0.73 -2.06 4.57
N THR A 85 -0.40 -2.71 4.28
CA THR A 85 -0.54 -4.17 4.40
C THR A 85 -1.22 -4.73 3.16
N GLY A 86 -0.88 -5.97 2.81
CA GLY A 86 -1.48 -6.65 1.67
C GLY A 86 -1.29 -8.17 1.68
N PRO A 87 -1.58 -8.84 0.55
CA PRO A 87 -1.83 -10.28 0.51
C PRO A 87 -0.64 -11.19 0.89
N ASN A 88 0.59 -10.68 0.77
CA ASN A 88 1.84 -11.36 1.09
C ASN A 88 2.51 -10.81 2.36
N SER A 89 1.77 -10.11 3.23
CA SER A 89 2.33 -9.56 4.47
C SER A 89 2.87 -10.65 5.38
N LEU A 90 4.09 -10.46 5.88
CA LEU A 90 4.71 -11.34 6.87
C LEU A 90 4.50 -10.84 8.31
N ASP A 91 3.96 -9.64 8.45
CA ASP A 91 3.93 -8.80 9.66
C ASP A 91 2.50 -8.51 10.14
N GLN A 92 1.67 -9.56 10.27
CA GLN A 92 0.27 -9.46 10.71
C GLN A 92 0.09 -9.21 12.21
#